data_AF-A0A257PNP0-F1
#
_entry.id   AF-A0A257PNP0-F1
#
_cell.length_a   1.000
_cell.length_b   1.000
_cell.length_c   1.000
_cell.angle_alpha   90.00
_cell.angle_beta   90.00
_cell.angle_gamma   90.00
#
_symmetry.space_group_name_H-M   'P 1'
#
loop_
_entity.id
_entity.type
_entity.pdbx_description
1 polymer ?
#
loop_
_entity_poly.entity_id
_entity_poly.type
_entity_poly.pdbx_seq_one_letter_code
_entity_poly.pdbx_strand_id
1 'polypeptide(L)' 'MAADTPKKLSKGQLAYEQERAKKAGKSLDEWMKAKAKLEAAAAKKEAPKLVKKPGLLSRLLERAHKPL' A
#
# COMPACT_ATOMS: atom_id res chain seq x y z
N MET A 1 -0.52 18.35 10.18
CA MET A 1 0.15 17.09 10.59
C MET A 1 -0.91 15.99 10.70
N ALA A 2 -0.97 15.03 9.77
CA ALA A 2 -1.87 13.89 9.90
C ALA A 2 -1.12 12.76 10.62
N ALA A 3 -1.51 12.50 11.87
CA ALA A 3 -0.92 11.49 12.73
C ALA A 3 -1.24 10.07 12.21
N ASP A 4 -0.17 9.30 11.99
CA ASP A 4 -0.21 7.86 11.74
C ASP A 4 -0.78 7.19 12.99
N THR A 5 -2.10 6.97 12.98
CA THR A 5 -2.76 6.20 14.03
C THR A 5 -2.26 4.77 13.87
N PRO A 6 -1.76 4.10 14.92
CA PRO A 6 -1.37 2.70 14.82
C PRO A 6 -2.65 1.90 14.54
N LYS A 7 -2.93 1.72 13.24
CA LYS A 7 -4.13 1.07 12.75
C LYS A 7 -3.95 -0.38 13.16
N LYS A 8 -4.54 -0.75 14.30
CA LYS A 8 -4.50 -2.11 14.87
C LYS A 8 -4.71 -3.09 13.71
N LEU A 9 -3.65 -3.78 13.33
CA LEU A 9 -3.68 -4.74 12.24
C LEU A 9 -4.75 -5.77 12.57
N SER A 10 -5.62 -6.07 11.60
CA SER A 10 -6.61 -7.13 11.77
C SER A 10 -5.90 -8.46 12.04
N LYS A 11 -6.55 -9.38 12.76
CA LYS A 11 -5.97 -10.70 13.11
C LYS A 11 -5.43 -11.43 11.87
N GLY A 12 -6.14 -11.34 10.74
CA GLY A 12 -5.71 -11.92 9.47
C GLY A 12 -4.47 -11.25 8.86
N GLN A 13 -4.33 -9.94 9.00
CA GLN A 13 -3.13 -9.22 8.57
C GLN A 13 -1.93 -9.59 9.43
N LEU A 14 -2.13 -9.72 10.75
CA LEU A 14 -1.08 -10.08 11.69
C LEU A 14 -0.53 -11.48 11.40
N ALA A 15 -1.39 -12.46 11.12
CA ALA A 15 -0.98 -13.81 10.71
C ALA A 15 -0.15 -13.79 9.42
N TYR A 16 -0.60 -13.05 8.40
CA TYR A 16 0.13 -12.90 7.15
C TYR A 16 1.54 -12.29 7.35
N GLU A 17 1.65 -11.30 8.22
CA GLU A 17 2.94 -10.66 8.50
C GLU A 17 3.85 -11.54 9.38
N GLN A 18 3.29 -12.38 10.24
CA GLN A 18 4.04 -13.40 10.99
C GLN A 18 4.66 -14.44 10.06
N GLU A 19 3.93 -14.91 9.04
CA GLU A 19 4.48 -15.85 8.05
C GLU A 19 5.65 -15.22 7.28
N ARG A 20 5.53 -13.94 6.92
CA ARG A 20 6.61 -13.17 6.28
C ARG A 20 7.80 -12.96 7.20
N ALA A 21 7.56 -12.63 8.47
CA ALA A 21 8.62 -12.50 9.46
C ALA A 21 9.39 -13.82 9.64
N LYS A 22 8.67 -14.94 9.75
CA LYS A 22 9.25 -16.30 9.79
C LYS A 22 10.07 -16.61 8.54
N LYS A 23 9.56 -16.30 7.34
CA LYS A 23 10.30 -16.48 6.08
C LYS A 23 11.57 -15.64 6.02
N ALA A 24 11.57 -14.46 6.61
CA ALA A 24 12.73 -13.59 6.71
C ALA A 24 13.69 -13.95 7.87
N GLY A 25 13.35 -14.95 8.69
CA GLY A 25 14.11 -15.31 9.89
C GLY A 25 14.12 -14.22 10.96
N LYS A 26 13.10 -13.36 11.00
CA LYS A 26 13.01 -12.19 11.89
C LYS A 26 11.83 -12.29 12.83
N SER A 27 11.89 -11.56 13.94
CA SER A 27 10.73 -11.35 14.79
C SER A 27 9.68 -10.47 14.10
N LEU A 28 8.41 -10.58 14.50
CA LEU A 28 7.31 -9.80 13.91
C LEU A 28 7.55 -8.29 14.07
N ASP A 29 8.05 -7.86 15.23
CA ASP A 29 8.34 -6.45 15.53
C ASP A 29 9.46 -5.90 14.62
N GLU A 30 10.55 -6.66 14.44
CA GLU A 30 11.63 -6.28 13.53
C GLU A 30 11.16 -6.23 12.07
N TRP A 31 10.30 -7.17 11.67
CA TRP A 31 9.67 -7.17 10.35
C TRP A 31 8.81 -5.92 10.13
N MET A 32 8.01 -5.52 11.13
CA MET A 32 7.21 -4.29 11.09
C MET A 32 8.07 -3.04 10.97
N LYS A 33 9.13 -2.93 11.78
CA LYS A 33 10.06 -1.80 11.74
C LYS A 33 10.78 -1.70 10.40
N ALA A 34 11.22 -2.83 9.84
CA ALA A 34 11.85 -2.87 8.53
C ALA A 34 10.87 -2.42 7.43
N LYS A 35 9.61 -2.88 7.48
CA LYS A 35 8.56 -2.49 6.54
C LYS A 35 8.24 -0.99 6.63
N ALA A 36 8.09 -0.45 7.84
CA ALA A 36 7.85 0.98 8.04
C ALA A 36 9.00 1.84 7.47
N LYS A 37 10.24 1.38 7.63
CA LYS A 37 11.43 2.04 7.05
C LYS A 37 11.43 1.97 5.51
N LEU A 38 10.98 0.86 4.93
CA LEU A 38 10.85 0.70 3.48
C LEU A 38 9.71 1.54 2.90
N GLU A 39 8.55 1.60 3.55
CA GLU A 39 7.43 2.47 3.18
C GLU A 39 7.84 3.95 3.23
N ALA A 40 8.54 4.38 4.29
CA ALA A 40 9.06 5.74 4.41
C ALA A 40 10.11 6.07 3.32
N ALA A 41 10.89 5.09 2.89
CA ALA A 41 11.84 5.25 1.78
C ALA A 41 11.15 5.22 0.40
N ALA A 42 10.09 4.43 0.24
CA ALA A 42 9.27 4.37 -0.97
C ALA A 42 8.42 5.62 -1.16
N ALA A 43 7.92 6.22 -0.07
CA ALA A 43 7.23 7.52 -0.11
C ALA A 43 8.16 8.67 -0.55
N LYS A 44 9.48 8.54 -0.32
CA LYS A 44 10.51 9.50 -0.77
C LYS A 44 11.01 9.23 -2.19
N LYS A 45 10.86 8.01 -2.70
CA LYS A 45 11.15 7.67 -4.09
C LYS A 45 9.83 7.71 -4.86
N GLU A 46 9.46 8.92 -5.28
CA GLU A 46 8.34 9.20 -6.17
C GLU A 46 8.11 8.03 -7.14
N ALA A 47 6.95 7.39 -6.99
CA ALA A 47 6.55 6.31 -7.87
C ALA A 47 6.65 6.82 -9.32
N PRO A 48 7.34 6.10 -10.24
CA PRO A 48 7.23 6.43 -11.64
C PRO A 48 5.74 6.44 -11.96
N LYS A 49 5.25 7.56 -12.53
CA LYS A 49 3.85 7.71 -12.93
C LYS A 49 3.54 6.60 -13.93
N LEU A 50 3.09 5.47 -13.41
CA LEU A 50 2.50 4.40 -14.18
C LEU A 50 1.30 5.03 -14.84
N VAL A 51 1.42 5.28 -16.15
CA VAL A 51 0.33 5.71 -17.00
C VAL A 51 -0.63 4.53 -17.07
N LYS A 52 -1.49 4.43 -16.04
CA LYS A 52 -2.50 3.39 -15.93
C LYS A 52 -3.50 3.63 -17.04
N LYS A 53 -3.63 2.64 -17.93
CA LYS A 53 -4.64 2.68 -18.99
C LYS A 53 -6.02 2.89 -18.35
N PRO A 54 -6.88 3.74 -18.94
CA PRO A 54 -8.19 4.03 -18.38
C PRO A 54 -9.00 2.73 -18.26
N GLY A 55 -9.37 2.41 -17.02
CA GLY A 55 -10.18 1.24 -16.70
C GLY A 55 -11.63 1.42 -17.14
N LEU A 56 -12.46 0.40 -16.89
CA LEU A 56 -13.85 0.37 -17.33
C LEU A 56 -14.67 1.53 -16.77
N LEU A 57 -14.48 1.87 -15.50
CA LEU A 57 -15.16 3.01 -14.84
C LEU A 57 -14.70 4.36 -15.39
N SER A 58 -13.39 4.52 -15.66
CA SER A 58 -12.87 5.75 -16.27
C SER A 58 -13.45 5.99 -17.65
N ARG A 59 -13.63 4.93 -18.45
CA ARG A 59 -14.26 5.01 -19.78
C ARG A 59 -15.75 5.36 -19.71
N LEU A 60 -16.45 4.87 -18.69
CA LEU A 60 -17.87 5.21 -18.49
C LEU A 60 -18.05 6.69 -18.15
N LEU A 61 -17.21 7.22 -17.26
CA LEU A 61 -17.20 8.64 -16.91
C LEU A 61 -16.86 9.50 -18.13
N GLU A 62 -15.87 9.11 -18.93
CA GLU A 62 -15.51 9.88 -20.13
C GLU A 62 -16.68 9.99 -21.13
N ARG A 63 -17.48 8.92 -21.30
CA ARG A 63 -18.70 8.96 -22.12
C ARG A 63 -19.78 9.84 -21.53
N ALA A 64 -19.92 9.89 -20.21
CA ALA A 64 -20.89 10.76 -19.54
C ALA A 64 -20.52 12.24 -19.66
N HIS A 65 -19.22 12.55 -19.69
CA HIS A 65 -18.71 13.93 -19.82
C HIS A 65 -18.56 14.41 -21.27
N LYS A 66 -18.88 13.59 -22.27
CA LYS A 66 -18.82 13.98 -23.68
C LYS A 66 -20.21 14.43 -24.14
N PRO A 67 -20.51 15.74 -24.19
CA PRO A 67 -21.75 16.20 -24.80
C PRO A 67 -21.71 15.91 -26.30
N LEU A 68 -22.89 15.54 -26.84
CA LEU A 68 -23.11 15.22 -28.25
C LEU A 68 -22.86 16.44 -29.15
#